data_AF-A0A0F8AYI7-F1
#
_entry.id   AF-A0A0F8AYI7-F1
#
_cell.length_a   1.000
_cell.length_b   1.000
_cell.length_c   1.000
_cell.angle_alpha   90.00
_cell.angle_beta   90.00
_cell.angle_gamma   90.00
#
_symmetry.space_group_name_H-M   'P 1'
#
loop_
_entity.id
_entity.type
_entity.pdbx_description
1 polymer ?
#
loop_
_entity_poly.entity_id
_entity_poly.type
_entity_poly.pdbx_seq_one_letter_code
_entity_poly.pdbx_strand_id
1 'polypeptide(L)'
;MKGHFPALDLPSLRASAARKPKATGEFPDEFYERVRAGLCAIVEYCDSKGYKAAVLCSHAASVIAMGRILTGDIPDDITREDFHAYTCGLSTYRRRAKSAAAPSSNGSFEFQSAPGGSTWTCESDMDCSHLSGGEERGWLFSGDEIFEGAVRQEDGSKKSRL
;
A
#
# COMPACT_ATOMS: atom_id res chain seq x y z
N MET A 1 11.29 -1.85 -24.18
CA MET A 1 10.20 -1.81 -23.17
C MET A 1 8.80 -1.62 -23.76
N LYS A 2 8.57 -0.76 -24.76
CA LYS A 2 7.23 -0.57 -25.39
C LYS A 2 6.63 -1.81 -26.10
N GLY A 3 7.41 -2.85 -26.40
CA GLY A 3 6.94 -4.03 -27.14
C GLY A 3 6.37 -5.18 -26.30
N HIS A 4 6.72 -5.29 -25.01
CA HIS A 4 6.27 -6.41 -24.16
C HIS A 4 5.08 -6.04 -23.26
N PHE A 5 4.91 -4.76 -22.97
CA PHE A 5 3.85 -4.25 -22.11
C PHE A 5 3.10 -3.11 -22.81
N PRO A 6 2.30 -3.41 -23.84
CA PRO A 6 1.58 -2.40 -24.62
C PRO A 6 0.56 -1.61 -23.78
N ALA A 7 0.14 -2.16 -22.64
CA ALA A 7 -0.73 -1.51 -21.66
C ALA A 7 0.02 -0.72 -20.58
N LEU A 8 1.35 -0.59 -20.68
CA LEU A 8 2.15 0.14 -19.68
C LEU A 8 1.97 1.66 -19.83
N ASP A 9 0.97 2.20 -19.17
CA ASP A 9 0.64 3.63 -19.16
C ASP A 9 1.46 4.41 -18.10
N LEU A 10 2.78 4.44 -18.29
CA LEU A 10 3.69 5.20 -17.42
C LEU A 10 3.36 6.70 -17.34
N PRO A 11 2.98 7.40 -18.43
CA PRO A 11 2.68 8.82 -18.36
C PRO A 11 1.47 9.13 -17.47
N SER A 12 0.37 8.39 -17.60
CA SER A 12 -0.81 8.63 -16.75
C SER A 12 -0.57 8.23 -15.31
N LEU A 13 0.15 7.13 -15.05
CA LEU A 13 0.53 6.73 -13.70
C LEU A 13 1.51 7.70 -13.02
N ARG A 14 2.34 8.40 -13.80
CA ARG A 14 3.23 9.47 -13.30
C ARG A 14 2.52 10.80 -13.10
N ALA A 15 1.45 11.05 -13.86
CA ALA A 15 0.62 12.25 -13.77
C ALA A 15 -0.41 12.15 -12.63
N SER A 16 -0.97 10.96 -12.40
CA SER A 16 -1.63 10.61 -11.15
C SER A 16 -0.61 10.77 -10.04
N ALA A 17 -0.95 11.53 -9.00
CA ALA A 17 -0.06 11.93 -7.91
C ALA A 17 0.35 10.76 -7.00
N ALA A 18 0.93 9.69 -7.57
CA ALA A 18 1.66 8.68 -6.81
C ALA A 18 2.74 9.41 -6.01
N ARG A 19 2.45 9.63 -4.73
CA ARG A 19 3.32 10.37 -3.82
C ARG A 19 4.70 9.73 -3.90
N LYS A 20 5.70 10.50 -4.37
CA LYS A 20 7.08 10.04 -4.44
C LYS A 20 7.60 9.82 -3.02
N PRO A 21 8.39 8.76 -2.77
CA PRO A 21 9.10 8.64 -1.51
C PRO A 21 9.94 9.88 -1.23
N LYS A 22 9.98 10.33 0.03
CA LYS A 22 10.88 11.40 0.44
C LYS A 22 12.33 10.96 0.21
N ALA A 23 13.14 11.83 -0.41
CA ALA A 23 14.54 11.54 -0.68
C ALA A 23 15.39 11.39 0.60
N THR A 24 14.89 11.88 1.74
CA THR A 24 15.54 11.86 3.04
C THR A 24 15.13 10.66 3.90
N GLY A 25 14.37 9.71 3.35
CA GLY A 25 13.73 8.67 4.14
C GLY A 25 12.39 9.12 4.73
N GLU A 26 11.67 8.17 5.31
CA GLU A 26 10.31 8.33 5.82
C GLU A 26 10.19 7.66 7.18
N PHE A 27 9.55 8.33 8.13
CA PHE A 27 9.11 7.67 9.36
C PHE A 27 7.99 6.67 9.04
N PRO A 28 7.75 5.66 9.89
CA PRO A 28 6.72 4.64 9.65
C PRO A 28 5.36 5.25 9.27
N ASP A 29 4.88 6.25 10.01
CA ASP A 29 3.61 6.93 9.73
C ASP A 29 3.57 7.59 8.34
N GLU A 30 4.66 8.24 7.94
CA GLU A 30 4.80 8.87 6.62
C GLU A 30 4.83 7.83 5.49
N PHE A 31 5.53 6.72 5.73
CA PHE A 31 5.60 5.58 4.82
C PHE A 31 4.22 4.95 4.60
N TYR A 32 3.49 4.63 5.66
CA TYR A 32 2.12 4.09 5.56
C TYR A 32 1.18 5.05 4.83
N GLU A 33 1.26 6.36 5.11
CA GLU A 33 0.45 7.37 4.43
C GLU A 33 0.77 7.49 2.94
N ARG A 34 2.06 7.41 2.57
CA ARG A 34 2.45 7.37 1.16
C ARG A 34 1.94 6.13 0.45
N VAL A 35 2.11 4.94 1.04
CA VAL A 35 1.65 3.67 0.46
C VAL A 35 0.13 3.68 0.31
N ARG A 36 -0.60 4.14 1.33
CA ARG A 36 -2.07 4.28 1.31
C ARG A 36 -2.51 5.16 0.15
N ALA A 37 -1.95 6.35 0.03
CA ALA A 37 -2.30 7.29 -1.03
C ALA A 37 -1.99 6.76 -2.44
N GLY A 38 -0.85 6.07 -2.60
CA GLY A 38 -0.49 5.42 -3.85
C GLY A 38 -1.50 4.32 -4.23
N LEU A 39 -1.88 3.47 -3.28
CA LEU A 39 -2.91 2.45 -3.47
C LEU A 39 -4.26 3.07 -3.85
N CYS A 40 -4.71 4.12 -3.16
CA CYS A 40 -5.96 4.82 -3.49
C CYS A 40 -5.93 5.34 -4.93
N ALA A 41 -4.84 6.00 -5.34
CA ALA A 41 -4.71 6.54 -6.69
C ALA A 41 -4.70 5.44 -7.77
N ILE A 42 -4.05 4.31 -7.50
CA ILE A 42 -4.04 3.15 -8.42
C ILE A 42 -5.46 2.58 -8.55
N VAL A 43 -6.15 2.42 -7.42
CA VAL A 43 -7.53 1.94 -7.36
C VAL A 43 -8.47 2.84 -8.15
N GLU A 44 -8.43 4.15 -7.90
CA GLU A 44 -9.27 5.14 -8.58
C GLU A 44 -8.99 5.14 -10.09
N TYR A 45 -7.72 5.03 -10.48
CA TYR A 45 -7.33 4.92 -11.88
C TYR A 45 -7.91 3.64 -12.52
N CYS A 46 -7.73 2.48 -11.89
CA CYS A 46 -8.28 1.22 -12.36
C CYS A 46 -9.81 1.26 -12.49
N ASP A 47 -10.50 1.81 -11.48
CA ASP A 47 -11.95 1.97 -11.47
C ASP A 47 -12.41 2.89 -12.63
N SER A 48 -11.70 4.01 -12.85
CA SER A 48 -12.00 4.96 -13.95
C SER A 48 -11.82 4.37 -15.35
N LYS A 49 -10.91 3.39 -15.50
CA LYS A 49 -10.65 2.68 -16.75
C LYS A 49 -11.49 1.40 -16.90
N GLY A 50 -12.25 1.03 -15.87
CA GLY A 50 -13.00 -0.23 -15.84
C GLY A 50 -12.13 -1.48 -15.68
N TYR A 51 -10.86 -1.33 -15.30
CA TYR A 51 -9.96 -2.46 -15.03
C TYR A 51 -10.43 -3.23 -13.79
N LYS A 52 -10.45 -4.55 -13.89
CA LYS A 52 -10.95 -5.45 -12.82
C LYS A 52 -9.86 -6.06 -11.96
N ALA A 53 -8.62 -6.05 -12.44
CA ALA A 53 -7.46 -6.56 -11.74
C ALA A 53 -6.23 -5.73 -12.10
N ALA A 54 -5.30 -5.63 -11.15
CA ALA A 54 -3.98 -5.05 -11.33
C ALA A 54 -2.96 -5.90 -10.56
N VAL A 55 -1.74 -5.99 -11.09
CA VAL A 55 -0.62 -6.65 -10.42
C VAL A 55 0.39 -5.57 -10.04
N LEU A 56 0.77 -5.54 -8.76
CA LEU A 56 1.75 -4.60 -8.22
C LEU A 56 3.01 -5.38 -7.82
N CYS A 57 4.11 -5.12 -8.52
CA CYS A 57 5.42 -5.62 -8.12
C CYS A 57 6.09 -4.57 -7.22
N SER A 58 6.42 -4.94 -5.99
CA SER A 58 6.97 -4.01 -4.99
C SER A 58 8.03 -4.66 -4.10
N HIS A 59 8.53 -3.89 -3.13
CA HIS A 59 9.50 -4.34 -2.13
C HIS A 59 8.80 -4.82 -0.84
N ALA A 60 9.49 -5.63 -0.04
CA ALA A 60 8.95 -6.32 1.13
C ALA A 60 8.15 -5.41 2.09
N ALA A 61 8.76 -4.32 2.59
CA ALA A 61 8.09 -3.37 3.49
C ALA A 61 6.81 -2.81 2.89
N SER A 62 6.82 -2.47 1.58
CA SER A 62 5.64 -1.98 0.88
C SER A 62 4.58 -3.07 0.78
N VAL A 63 4.94 -4.34 0.55
CA VAL A 63 3.93 -5.39 0.44
C VAL A 63 3.23 -5.67 1.77
N ILE A 64 3.98 -5.73 2.87
CA ILE A 64 3.40 -5.86 4.21
C ILE A 64 2.46 -4.69 4.50
N ALA A 65 2.93 -3.46 4.25
CA ALA A 65 2.11 -2.27 4.43
C ALA A 65 0.87 -2.27 3.52
N MET A 66 0.97 -2.71 2.28
CA MET A 66 -0.17 -2.83 1.38
C MET A 66 -1.19 -3.84 1.92
N GLY A 67 -0.76 -4.94 2.55
CA GLY A 67 -1.67 -5.90 3.21
C GLY A 67 -2.42 -5.28 4.38
N ARG A 68 -1.67 -4.69 5.32
CA ARG A 68 -2.20 -4.00 6.52
C ARG A 68 -3.12 -2.84 6.18
N ILE A 69 -2.74 -2.08 5.15
CA ILE A 69 -3.60 -1.12 4.47
C ILE A 69 -4.74 -1.97 3.93
N LEU A 70 -4.74 -2.55 2.72
CA LEU A 70 -5.92 -3.20 2.13
C LEU A 70 -6.93 -3.90 3.06
N THR A 71 -6.53 -4.65 4.11
CA THR A 71 -7.44 -5.28 5.08
C THR A 71 -8.00 -4.38 6.20
N GLY A 72 -7.39 -3.25 6.54
CA GLY A 72 -7.86 -2.34 7.61
C GLY A 72 -7.19 -2.60 8.95
N ASP A 73 -6.22 -3.50 8.95
CA ASP A 73 -5.57 -4.00 10.15
C ASP A 73 -4.15 -3.45 10.22
N ILE A 74 -4.05 -2.14 10.45
CA ILE A 74 -2.79 -1.45 10.70
C ILE A 74 -2.52 -1.52 12.21
N PRO A 75 -1.49 -2.25 12.66
CA PRO A 75 -1.20 -2.37 14.08
C PRO A 75 -0.54 -1.11 14.64
N ASP A 76 -0.77 -0.86 15.93
CA ASP A 76 -0.01 0.15 16.69
C ASP A 76 1.47 -0.27 16.84
N ASP A 77 1.72 -1.56 17.01
CA ASP A 77 3.05 -2.16 17.01
C ASP A 77 3.42 -2.63 15.60
N ILE A 78 4.33 -1.90 14.96
CA ILE A 78 4.77 -2.19 13.60
C ILE A 78 5.45 -3.56 13.47
N THR A 79 6.02 -4.10 14.56
CA THR A 79 6.74 -5.37 14.58
C THR A 79 5.83 -6.60 14.62
N ARG A 80 4.52 -6.39 14.79
CA ARG A 80 3.53 -7.48 14.75
C ARG A 80 3.67 -8.30 13.46
N GLU A 81 3.88 -9.60 13.59
CA GLU A 81 3.85 -10.51 12.44
C GLU A 81 2.40 -10.73 11.98
N ASP A 82 2.09 -10.40 10.73
CA ASP A 82 0.74 -10.49 10.16
C ASP A 82 0.73 -10.83 8.66
N PHE A 83 1.42 -10.03 7.85
CA PHE A 83 1.60 -10.27 6.42
C PHE A 83 3.05 -10.65 6.14
N HIS A 84 3.23 -11.64 5.27
CA HIS A 84 4.56 -12.10 4.88
C HIS A 84 5.10 -11.28 3.71
N ALA A 85 6.41 -11.42 3.47
CA ALA A 85 7.06 -10.89 2.28
C ALA A 85 8.19 -11.82 1.81
N TYR A 86 7.86 -12.81 1.00
CA TYR A 86 8.82 -13.71 0.38
C TYR A 86 9.25 -13.24 -1.01
N THR A 87 10.40 -13.72 -1.45
CA THR A 87 10.88 -13.47 -2.80
C THR A 87 9.92 -14.05 -3.83
N CYS A 88 9.39 -13.20 -4.71
CA CYS A 88 8.44 -13.60 -5.76
C CYS A 88 7.17 -14.30 -5.22
N GLY A 89 6.86 -14.15 -3.94
CA GLY A 89 5.57 -14.54 -3.36
C GLY A 89 4.44 -13.64 -3.88
N LEU A 90 3.23 -14.19 -3.95
CA LEU A 90 2.06 -13.49 -4.48
C LEU A 90 0.94 -13.43 -3.43
N SER A 91 0.61 -12.22 -2.98
CA SER A 91 -0.60 -11.98 -2.20
C SER A 91 -1.76 -11.56 -3.12
N THR A 92 -2.96 -12.09 -2.85
CA THR A 92 -4.18 -11.79 -3.61
C THR A 92 -5.22 -11.13 -2.71
N TYR A 93 -5.70 -9.96 -3.12
CA TYR A 93 -6.71 -9.18 -2.40
C TYR A 93 -7.94 -8.96 -3.27
N ARG A 94 -9.13 -9.14 -2.70
CA ARG A 94 -10.40 -8.96 -3.39
C ARG A 94 -11.30 -7.97 -2.68
N ARG A 95 -11.90 -7.04 -3.44
CA ARG A 95 -12.96 -6.17 -2.93
C ARG A 95 -14.21 -6.98 -2.61
N ARG A 96 -14.79 -6.75 -1.44
CA ARG A 96 -16.13 -7.21 -1.06
C ARG A 96 -17.16 -6.50 -1.95
N ALA A 97 -18.15 -7.27 -2.42
CA ALA A 97 -19.28 -6.67 -3.12
C ALA A 97 -19.98 -5.68 -2.18
N LYS A 98 -20.39 -4.50 -2.69
CA LYS A 98 -21.20 -3.55 -1.93
C LYS A 98 -22.47 -4.27 -1.47
N SER A 99 -22.54 -4.65 -0.21
CA SER A 99 -23.81 -5.05 0.41
C SER A 99 -24.67 -3.80 0.47
N ALA A 100 -25.93 -3.89 0.04
CA ALA A 100 -26.85 -2.76 -0.15
C ALA A 100 -27.26 -2.02 1.15
N ALA A 101 -26.53 -2.19 2.26
CA ALA A 101 -26.95 -1.79 3.60
C ALA A 101 -25.99 -0.85 4.35
N ALA A 102 -24.88 -0.39 3.75
CA ALA A 102 -24.02 0.61 4.39
C ALA A 102 -24.32 2.02 3.83
N PRO A 103 -24.62 3.02 4.67
CA PRO A 103 -24.87 4.38 4.21
C PRO A 103 -23.61 4.93 3.56
N SER A 104 -23.81 5.40 2.32
CA SER A 104 -22.79 5.96 1.43
C SER A 104 -22.16 7.20 2.07
N SER A 105 -20.95 7.07 2.62
CA SER A 105 -20.03 8.21 2.68
C SER A 105 -19.54 8.49 1.24
N ASN A 106 -19.54 9.76 0.86
CA ASN A 106 -19.32 10.26 -0.49
C ASN A 106 -18.04 9.72 -1.13
N GLY A 107 -18.12 8.72 -2.02
CA GLY A 107 -17.19 8.47 -3.14
C GLY A 107 -15.68 8.33 -2.86
N SER A 108 -15.20 8.53 -1.64
CA SER A 108 -13.81 8.47 -1.25
C SER A 108 -13.48 7.04 -0.84
N PHE A 109 -12.43 6.49 -1.44
CA PHE A 109 -11.89 5.19 -1.08
C PHE A 109 -11.31 5.28 0.34
N GLU A 110 -12.15 5.00 1.34
CA GLU A 110 -11.79 5.19 2.74
C GLU A 110 -11.08 3.94 3.26
N PHE A 111 -9.78 4.09 3.46
CA PHE A 111 -8.95 3.11 4.12
C PHE A 111 -9.17 3.24 5.64
N GLN A 112 -10.27 2.72 6.18
CA GLN A 112 -10.57 2.86 7.60
C GLN A 112 -9.59 2.03 8.44
N SER A 113 -8.97 2.67 9.44
CA SER A 113 -8.00 2.08 10.38
C SER A 113 -8.64 1.14 11.42
N ALA A 114 -9.90 0.77 11.27
CA ALA A 114 -10.56 -0.19 12.16
C ALA A 114 -10.40 -1.61 11.59
N PRO A 115 -10.08 -2.64 12.41
CA PRO A 115 -10.05 -4.02 11.96
C PRO A 115 -11.37 -4.41 11.27
N GLY A 116 -11.30 -4.81 10.00
CA GLY A 116 -12.47 -5.13 9.18
C GLY A 116 -13.23 -3.94 8.58
N GLY A 117 -12.72 -2.72 8.75
CA GLY A 117 -13.25 -1.47 8.19
C GLY A 117 -12.90 -1.24 6.71
N SER A 118 -12.00 -2.04 6.13
CA SER A 118 -11.68 -1.96 4.71
C SER A 118 -12.72 -2.68 3.84
N THR A 119 -12.86 -2.28 2.58
CA THR A 119 -13.70 -3.01 1.62
C THR A 119 -13.01 -4.22 1.00
N TRP A 120 -11.81 -4.62 1.44
CA TRP A 120 -11.05 -5.72 0.85
C TRP A 120 -10.86 -6.90 1.80
N THR A 121 -10.50 -8.04 1.23
CA THR A 121 -10.18 -9.26 1.95
C THR A 121 -8.93 -9.86 1.31
N CYS A 122 -7.97 -10.28 2.14
CA CYS A 122 -6.83 -11.07 1.71
C CYS A 122 -7.30 -12.51 1.48
N GLU A 123 -7.15 -13.03 0.26
CA GLU A 123 -7.53 -14.40 -0.09
C GLU A 123 -6.36 -15.38 0.01
N SER A 124 -5.16 -14.86 -0.26
CA SER A 124 -3.90 -15.59 -0.16
C SER A 124 -2.81 -14.59 0.18
N ASP A 125 -1.94 -14.94 1.12
CA ASP A 125 -0.81 -14.12 1.52
C ASP A 125 0.49 -14.79 1.10
N MET A 126 1.25 -14.13 0.21
CA MET A 126 2.57 -14.55 -0.26
C MET A 126 2.67 -16.01 -0.70
N ASP A 127 1.69 -16.51 -1.46
CA ASP A 127 1.76 -17.84 -2.02
C ASP A 127 3.04 -18.01 -2.85
N CYS A 128 3.81 -19.05 -2.52
CA CYS A 128 5.04 -19.44 -3.20
C CYS A 128 4.93 -20.85 -3.82
N SER A 129 3.73 -21.44 -3.85
CA SER A 129 3.51 -22.79 -4.40
C SER A 129 3.86 -22.93 -5.89
N HIS A 130 3.86 -21.82 -6.63
CA HIS A 130 4.32 -21.75 -8.02
C HIS A 130 5.85 -21.72 -8.18
N LEU A 131 6.61 -21.56 -7.10
CA LEU A 131 8.07 -21.50 -7.10
C LEU A 131 8.64 -22.86 -6.69
N SER A 132 9.58 -23.39 -7.47
CA SER A 132 10.27 -24.65 -7.13
C SER A 132 11.06 -24.60 -5.83
N GLY A 133 11.51 -23.41 -5.42
CA GLY A 133 12.22 -23.16 -4.16
C GLY A 133 11.31 -22.85 -2.98
N GLY A 134 10.00 -22.71 -3.19
CA GLY A 134 9.07 -22.29 -2.15
C GLY A 134 9.39 -20.89 -1.59
N GLU A 135 9.21 -20.75 -0.28
CA GLU A 135 9.38 -19.49 0.45
C GLU A 135 10.88 -19.21 0.72
N GLU A 136 11.37 -18.07 0.23
CA GLU A 136 12.76 -17.66 0.41
C GLU A 136 12.90 -16.19 0.80
N ARG A 137 13.87 -15.90 1.67
CA ARG A 137 14.28 -14.55 2.10
C ARG A 137 13.11 -13.71 2.64
N GLY A 138 12.31 -14.30 3.53
CA GLY A 138 11.25 -13.60 4.26
C GLY A 138 11.78 -12.35 4.96
N TRP A 139 10.95 -11.31 5.01
CA TRP A 139 11.27 -10.04 5.66
C TRP A 139 10.10 -9.58 6.53
N LEU A 140 10.41 -8.91 7.62
CA LEU A 140 9.46 -8.42 8.63
C LEU A 140 9.95 -7.04 9.12
N PHE A 141 9.04 -6.22 9.65
CA PHE A 141 9.43 -5.05 10.45
C PHE A 141 10.08 -5.53 11.76
N SER A 142 11.24 -4.98 12.12
CA SER A 142 12.01 -5.39 13.30
C SER A 142 11.96 -4.39 14.46
N GLY A 143 11.44 -3.18 14.23
CA GLY A 143 11.41 -2.10 15.23
C GLY A 143 12.61 -1.15 15.13
N ASP A 144 13.58 -1.45 14.27
CA ASP A 144 14.79 -0.65 14.04
C ASP A 144 14.64 0.32 12.85
N GLU A 145 13.41 0.65 12.45
CA GLU A 145 13.12 1.50 11.29
C GLU A 145 13.40 2.99 11.53
N ILE A 146 13.74 3.35 12.78
CA ILE A 146 14.08 4.71 13.18
C ILE A 146 15.59 4.79 13.38
N PHE A 147 16.28 5.47 12.47
CA PHE A 147 17.72 5.70 12.61
C PHE A 147 18.02 6.65 13.77
N GLU A 148 19.10 6.35 14.51
CA GLU A 148 19.61 7.26 15.53
C GLU A 148 19.90 8.64 14.93
N GLY A 149 19.32 9.69 15.52
CA GLY A 149 19.44 11.07 15.04
C GLY A 149 18.42 11.47 13.96
N ALA A 150 17.46 10.62 13.61
CA ALA A 150 16.34 11.01 12.77
C ALA A 150 15.49 12.11 13.45
N VAL A 151 15.54 13.33 12.92
CA VAL A 151 14.74 14.47 13.40
C VAL A 151 13.54 14.63 12.48
N ARG A 152 12.33 14.68 13.05
CA ARG A 152 11.13 15.10 12.32
C ARG A 152 11.32 16.56 11.91
N GLN A 153 11.37 16.83 10.60
CA GLN A 153 11.31 18.22 10.13
C GLN A 153 9.91 18.76 10.42
N GLU A 154 9.81 19.72 11.34
CA GLU A 154 8.57 20.48 11.54
C GLU A 154 8.31 21.33 10.29
N ASP A 155 7.09 21.23 9.73
CA ASP A 155 6.67 22.05 8.60
C ASP A 155 6.64 23.54 9.02
N GLY A 156 7.63 24.29 8.53
CA GLY A 156 7.88 25.69 8.87
C GLY A 156 6.85 26.68 8.30
N SER A 157 5.55 26.38 8.37
CA SER A 157 4.50 27.35 8.06
C SER A 157 4.36 28.38 9.20
N LYS A 158 5.38 29.22 9.36
CA LYS A 158 5.32 30.42 10.19
C LYS A 158 4.69 31.56 9.40
N LYS A 159 3.45 31.86 9.78
CA LYS A 159 2.71 33.13 9.69
C LYS A 159 3.55 34.32 9.16
N SER A 160 3.16 34.84 8.00
CA SER A 160 3.38 36.25 7.66
C SER A 160 2.02 36.93 7.49
N ARG A 161 1.58 37.59 8.55
CA ARG A 161 0.57 38.64 8.49
C ARG A 161 0.96 39.69 9.51
N LEU A 162 1.76 40.65 9.06
CA LEU A 162 1.77 42.03 9.51
C LEU A 162 1.90 42.90 8.27
#